data_AF-A0A0C6EWN8-F1
#
_entry.id   AF-A0A0C6EWN8-F1
#
_cell.length_a   1.000
_cell.length_b   1.000
_cell.length_c   1.000
_cell.angle_alpha   90.00
_cell.angle_beta   90.00
_cell.angle_gamma   90.00
#
_symmetry.space_group_name_H-M   'P 1'
#
loop_
_entity.id
_entity.type
_entity.pdbx_description
1 polymer ?
#
loop_
_entity_poly.entity_id
_entity_poly.type
_entity_poly.pdbx_seq_one_letter_code
_entity_poly.pdbx_strand_id
1 'polypeptide(L)'
;MLLTLVKRGVPISSVMNDTYQNLTRSALLYRKQGVREAMSEQSIPSRHVVYAERYATGSKNHFNAFSALQRARLLWRETQTIIEMFEEEGQKEEHADWYYRGLEIVPYTLVGLATCLEWHARSRLTDLYTFKPEAIDRQSLDGKVHPKVLPEMIKANVSIPQLLGVSFTVGSFVEYVSVFDKLFNVLSLGSEFKRFLKSMNERRESLFGDDFSQPSYREEIEQLYSARHALVHEIGFSTDFGQTLCQAWSPSRIASICGTVIYTIEKIENHLTMRAVPDFPNLLTIRGDQVDRAGQLLSLIRSLENDISKQFESRPNKSSERWRTSIGIRQKLDAEYSALFKDDDLFRDPYAVSSHTSALYIKNLEQHLEMLKEIHSVLNISRRPRFK
;
A
#
# COMPACT_ATOMS: atom_id res chain seq x y z
N MET A 1 -39.35 38.73 43.45
CA MET A 1 -40.21 37.85 42.63
C MET A 1 -40.19 36.38 43.12
N LEU A 2 -39.02 35.80 43.42
CA LEU A 2 -38.89 34.43 43.94
C LEU A 2 -39.44 34.21 45.37
N LEU A 3 -39.52 35.27 46.20
CA LEU A 3 -40.12 35.19 47.55
C LEU A 3 -41.66 35.22 47.56
N THR A 4 -42.30 35.56 46.44
CA THR A 4 -43.78 35.63 46.33
C THR A 4 -44.39 34.29 45.88
N LEU A 5 -43.60 33.40 45.27
CA LEU A 5 -44.07 32.12 44.71
C LEU A 5 -44.12 30.99 45.76
N VAL A 6 -43.30 31.06 46.81
CA VAL A 6 -43.29 30.04 47.89
C VAL A 6 -44.58 30.11 48.74
N LYS A 7 -45.21 31.28 48.87
CA LYS A 7 -46.48 31.44 49.62
C LYS A 7 -47.73 30.89 48.92
N ARG A 8 -47.63 30.40 47.67
CA ARG A 8 -48.77 29.86 46.90
C ARG A 8 -48.70 28.34 46.66
N GLY A 9 -47.81 27.62 47.36
CA GLY A 9 -47.77 26.15 47.29
C GLY A 9 -47.35 25.59 45.92
N VAL A 10 -46.72 26.40 45.06
CA VAL A 10 -46.20 25.92 43.77
C VAL A 10 -44.86 25.21 44.02
N PRO A 11 -44.70 23.93 43.62
CA PRO A 11 -43.45 23.21 43.81
C PRO A 11 -42.31 23.88 43.05
N ILE A 12 -41.22 24.20 43.77
CA ILE A 12 -40.01 24.86 43.23
C ILE A 12 -39.40 24.05 42.06
N SER A 13 -39.64 22.73 42.01
CA SER A 13 -39.23 21.85 40.92
C SER A 13 -39.90 22.15 39.58
N SER A 14 -41.11 22.71 39.56
CA SER A 14 -41.81 23.03 38.31
C SER A 14 -41.27 24.30 37.64
N VAL A 15 -40.92 25.32 38.44
CA VAL A 15 -40.43 26.61 37.94
C VAL A 15 -38.97 26.52 37.47
N MET A 16 -38.15 25.65 38.08
CA MET A 16 -36.78 25.42 37.62
C MET A 16 -36.73 24.67 36.28
N ASN A 17 -37.66 23.76 36.02
CA ASN A 17 -37.64 22.95 34.80
C ASN A 17 -37.96 23.79 33.54
N ASP A 18 -38.96 24.67 33.63
CA ASP A 18 -39.34 25.53 32.50
C ASP A 18 -38.28 26.60 32.20
N THR A 19 -37.59 27.10 33.23
CA THR A 19 -36.52 28.09 33.04
C THR A 19 -35.27 27.45 32.42
N TYR A 20 -34.92 26.22 32.82
CA TYR A 20 -33.81 25.47 32.24
C TYR A 20 -34.07 25.04 30.80
N GLN A 21 -35.29 24.60 30.48
CA GLN A 21 -35.68 24.19 29.13
C GLN A 21 -35.75 25.38 28.14
N ASN A 22 -36.17 26.56 28.61
CA ASN A 22 -36.21 27.76 27.76
C ASN A 22 -34.81 28.37 27.54
N LEU A 23 -33.91 28.29 28.53
CA LEU A 23 -32.50 28.69 28.35
C LEU A 23 -31.73 27.74 27.40
N THR A 24 -31.98 26.43 27.48
CA THR A 24 -31.37 25.47 26.54
C THR A 24 -31.92 25.60 25.12
N ARG A 25 -33.22 25.88 24.93
CA ARG A 25 -33.78 26.15 23.59
C ARG A 25 -33.25 27.44 22.97
N SER A 26 -33.15 28.53 23.73
CA SER A 26 -32.61 29.80 23.23
C SER A 26 -31.10 29.71 22.92
N ALA A 27 -30.32 28.98 23.73
CA ALA A 27 -28.91 28.71 23.44
C ALA A 27 -28.71 27.81 22.20
N LEU A 28 -29.58 26.81 21.98
CA LEU A 28 -29.58 25.97 20.78
C LEU A 28 -29.97 26.72 19.51
N LEU A 29 -30.88 27.69 19.61
CA LEU A 29 -31.28 28.53 18.47
C LEU A 29 -30.21 29.57 18.13
N TYR A 30 -29.59 30.23 19.11
CA TYR A 30 -28.45 31.12 18.86
C TYR A 30 -27.22 30.38 18.33
N ARG A 31 -26.97 29.14 18.76
CA ARG A 31 -25.91 28.28 18.19
C ARG A 31 -26.24 27.79 16.77
N LYS A 32 -27.52 27.71 16.38
CA LYS A 32 -27.92 27.35 15.01
C LYS A 32 -27.94 28.53 14.04
N GLN A 33 -28.23 29.75 14.51
CA GLN A 33 -28.22 30.95 13.67
C GLN A 33 -26.84 31.62 13.60
N GLY A 34 -26.09 31.72 14.70
CA GLY A 34 -24.74 32.34 14.71
C GLY A 34 -23.64 31.49 14.06
N VAL A 35 -23.84 30.17 13.88
CA VAL A 35 -22.87 29.27 13.22
C VAL A 35 -23.16 29.13 11.72
N ARG A 36 -24.38 29.45 11.26
CA ARG A 36 -24.73 29.33 9.83
C ARG A 36 -24.22 30.48 8.97
N GLU A 37 -23.89 31.62 9.54
CA GLU A 37 -23.54 32.83 8.77
C GLU A 37 -22.05 33.25 8.88
N ALA A 38 -21.25 32.63 9.76
CA ALA A 38 -19.84 33.02 9.98
C ALA A 38 -18.79 31.93 9.69
N MET A 39 -19.21 30.71 9.34
CA MET A 39 -18.31 29.70 8.78
C MET A 39 -18.62 29.56 7.29
N SER A 40 -17.80 30.19 6.45
CA SER A 40 -17.68 29.74 5.08
C SER A 40 -17.49 28.22 5.09
N GLU A 41 -18.17 27.53 4.17
CA GLU A 41 -18.14 26.07 4.00
C GLU A 41 -16.70 25.56 3.83
N GLN A 42 -15.97 25.40 4.93
CA GLN A 42 -14.80 24.54 4.96
C GLN A 42 -15.33 23.11 4.97
N SER A 43 -15.60 22.59 3.77
CA SER A 43 -15.97 21.18 3.60
C SER A 43 -14.92 20.31 4.26
N ILE A 44 -15.36 19.40 5.13
CA ILE A 44 -14.48 18.40 5.74
C ILE A 44 -13.79 17.64 4.59
N PRO A 45 -12.45 17.63 4.51
CA PRO A 45 -11.75 17.04 3.39
C PRO A 45 -12.02 15.53 3.32
N SER A 46 -12.09 15.00 2.10
CA SER A 46 -12.28 13.58 1.84
C SER A 46 -11.19 12.76 2.54
N ARG A 47 -11.61 11.79 3.36
CA ARG A 47 -10.71 10.90 4.10
C ARG A 47 -9.74 10.16 3.17
N HIS A 48 -10.18 9.81 1.97
CA HIS A 48 -9.34 9.12 0.98
C HIS A 48 -8.27 10.05 0.38
N VAL A 49 -8.58 11.33 0.18
CA VAL A 49 -7.60 12.32 -0.29
C VAL A 49 -6.55 12.56 0.78
N VAL A 50 -6.96 12.78 2.03
CA VAL A 50 -6.05 12.97 3.16
C VAL A 50 -5.13 11.77 3.35
N TYR A 51 -5.67 10.55 3.23
CA TYR A 51 -4.87 9.34 3.33
C TYR A 51 -3.88 9.23 2.15
N ALA A 52 -4.34 9.46 0.92
CA ALA A 52 -3.49 9.41 -0.27
C ALA A 52 -2.37 10.45 -0.21
N GLU A 53 -2.68 11.69 0.18
CA GLU A 53 -1.71 12.75 0.42
C GLU A 53 -0.61 12.26 1.37
N ARG A 54 -1.00 11.70 2.52
CA ARG A 54 -0.06 11.30 3.57
C ARG A 54 0.84 10.13 3.19
N TYR A 55 0.31 9.13 2.50
CA TYR A 55 1.00 7.84 2.33
C TYR A 55 1.38 7.53 0.90
N ALA A 56 0.64 8.05 -0.08
CA ALA A 56 0.79 7.73 -1.50
C ALA A 56 1.44 8.85 -2.32
N THR A 57 1.60 10.06 -1.77
CA THR A 57 2.26 11.19 -2.47
C THR A 57 3.65 11.50 -1.91
N GLY A 58 4.45 12.25 -2.68
CA GLY A 58 5.75 12.76 -2.25
C GLY A 58 6.94 11.84 -2.58
N SER A 59 8.13 12.28 -2.14
CA SER A 59 9.40 11.57 -2.38
C SER A 59 9.56 10.30 -1.54
N LYS A 60 8.85 10.22 -0.41
CA LYS A 60 8.78 9.04 0.47
C LYS A 60 7.41 8.37 0.37
N ASN A 61 7.06 7.93 -0.84
CA ASN A 61 5.83 7.16 -1.06
C ASN A 61 5.99 5.77 -0.43
N HIS A 62 5.43 5.58 0.76
CA HIS A 62 5.37 4.29 1.45
C HIS A 62 4.20 3.43 0.97
N PHE A 63 3.35 3.94 0.07
CA PHE A 63 2.21 3.22 -0.47
C PHE A 63 2.60 2.27 -1.61
N ASN A 64 3.38 1.25 -1.28
CA ASN A 64 3.88 0.26 -2.22
C ASN A 64 3.98 -1.14 -1.59
N ALA A 65 4.08 -2.17 -2.44
CA ALA A 65 4.18 -3.57 -2.01
C ALA A 65 5.41 -3.85 -1.13
N PHE A 66 6.53 -3.17 -1.41
CA PHE A 66 7.76 -3.29 -0.60
C PHE A 66 7.52 -2.93 0.86
N SER A 67 6.85 -1.80 1.11
CA SER A 67 6.59 -1.31 2.47
C SER A 67 5.64 -2.25 3.23
N ALA A 68 4.65 -2.82 2.53
CA ALA A 68 3.76 -3.84 3.09
C ALA A 68 4.54 -5.10 3.50
N LEU A 69 5.42 -5.60 2.63
CA LEU A 69 6.26 -6.77 2.91
C LEU A 69 7.25 -6.51 4.05
N GLN A 70 7.91 -5.35 4.06
CA GLN A 70 8.83 -4.95 5.13
C GLN A 70 8.11 -4.85 6.48
N ARG A 71 6.91 -4.27 6.52
CA ARG A 71 6.13 -4.21 7.75
C ARG A 71 5.72 -5.61 8.23
N ALA A 72 5.32 -6.51 7.33
CA ALA A 72 5.02 -7.89 7.69
C ALA A 72 6.25 -8.62 8.27
N ARG A 73 7.43 -8.42 7.68
CA ARG A 73 8.71 -8.97 8.19
C ARG A 73 9.09 -8.39 9.55
N LEU A 74 8.85 -7.11 9.77
CA LEU A 74 9.07 -6.48 11.07
C LEU A 74 8.14 -7.07 12.14
N LEU A 75 6.85 -7.21 11.82
CA LEU A 75 5.86 -7.86 12.71
C LEU A 75 6.24 -9.31 13.03
N TRP A 76 6.77 -10.06 12.05
CA TRP A 76 7.32 -11.40 12.29
C TRP A 76 8.46 -11.33 13.32
N ARG A 77 9.45 -10.46 13.14
CA ARG A 77 10.60 -10.35 14.07
C ARG A 77 10.14 -9.96 15.48
N GLU A 78 9.26 -8.98 15.60
CA GLU A 78 8.65 -8.57 16.87
C GLU A 78 7.93 -9.77 17.54
N THR A 79 7.25 -10.59 16.76
CA THR A 79 6.59 -11.82 17.27
C THR A 79 7.59 -12.87 17.74
N GLN A 80 8.73 -13.04 17.05
CA GLN A 80 9.79 -13.96 17.51
C GLN A 80 10.37 -13.51 18.84
N THR A 81 10.63 -12.21 19.02
CA THR A 81 11.06 -11.67 20.31
C THR A 81 10.02 -11.91 21.40
N ILE A 82 8.73 -11.78 21.10
CA ILE A 82 7.67 -12.12 22.06
C ILE A 82 7.72 -13.62 22.42
N ILE A 83 7.92 -14.51 21.44
CA ILE A 83 8.06 -15.95 21.71
C ILE A 83 9.23 -16.20 22.68
N GLU A 84 10.40 -15.63 22.40
CA GLU A 84 11.59 -15.73 23.26
C GLU A 84 11.28 -15.24 24.69
N MET A 85 10.61 -14.10 24.84
CA MET A 85 10.20 -13.58 26.15
C MET A 85 9.27 -14.54 26.91
N PHE A 86 8.31 -15.18 26.23
CA PHE A 86 7.44 -16.19 26.86
C PHE A 86 8.21 -17.45 27.23
N GLU A 87 9.16 -17.90 26.42
CA GLU A 87 10.00 -19.05 26.71
C GLU A 87 10.91 -18.79 27.91
N GLU A 88 11.54 -17.62 28.00
CA GLU A 88 12.35 -17.19 29.14
C GLU A 88 11.52 -17.07 30.43
N GLU A 89 10.33 -16.49 30.35
CA GLU A 89 9.43 -16.35 31.50
C GLU A 89 8.92 -17.71 31.99
N GLY A 90 8.67 -18.65 31.07
CA GLY A 90 8.26 -20.02 31.37
C GLY A 90 9.30 -20.86 32.10
N GLN A 91 10.57 -20.43 32.13
CA GLN A 91 11.65 -21.10 32.86
C GLN A 91 11.77 -20.65 34.33
N LYS A 92 11.04 -19.61 34.74
CA LYS A 92 11.06 -19.08 36.12
C LYS A 92 10.16 -19.90 37.04
N GLU A 93 10.51 -19.98 38.33
CA GLU A 93 9.65 -20.60 39.35
C GLU A 93 8.44 -19.72 39.70
N GLU A 94 8.62 -18.40 39.67
CA GLU A 94 7.56 -17.41 39.81
C GLU A 94 7.42 -16.64 38.49
N HIS A 95 6.26 -16.80 37.84
CA HIS A 95 5.95 -16.16 36.57
C HIS A 95 5.26 -14.81 36.78
N ALA A 96 5.52 -13.86 35.90
CA ALA A 96 4.80 -12.61 35.84
C ALA A 96 3.33 -12.80 35.40
N ASP A 97 2.42 -11.95 35.90
CA ASP A 97 0.96 -12.06 35.62
C ASP A 97 0.61 -12.07 34.12
N TRP A 98 1.39 -11.36 33.29
CA TRP A 98 1.17 -11.27 31.84
C TRP A 98 1.47 -12.58 31.12
N TYR A 99 2.27 -13.48 31.70
CA TYR A 99 2.58 -14.79 31.12
C TYR A 99 1.33 -15.64 30.94
N TYR A 100 0.44 -15.64 31.94
CA TYR A 100 -0.81 -16.41 31.88
C TYR A 100 -1.92 -15.72 31.10
N ARG A 101 -1.89 -14.38 31.05
CA ARG A 101 -2.97 -13.58 30.46
C ARG A 101 -2.72 -13.21 28.99
N GLY A 102 -1.51 -13.44 28.49
CA GLY A 102 -1.08 -12.98 27.18
C GLY A 102 -0.70 -11.49 27.17
N LEU A 103 -0.11 -11.04 26.06
CA LEU A 103 0.22 -9.63 25.83
C LEU A 103 -0.81 -8.98 24.89
N GLU A 104 -1.28 -7.78 25.21
CA GLU A 104 -2.19 -7.02 24.33
C GLU A 104 -1.58 -6.67 22.96
N ILE A 105 -0.25 -6.75 22.83
CA ILE A 105 0.47 -6.54 21.56
C ILE A 105 0.13 -7.59 20.50
N VAL A 106 -0.29 -8.80 20.91
CA VAL A 106 -0.65 -9.95 20.06
C VAL A 106 -1.82 -9.61 19.12
N PRO A 107 -2.96 -9.08 19.60
CA PRO A 107 -4.01 -8.50 18.76
C PRO A 107 -3.56 -7.44 17.76
N TYR A 108 -2.67 -6.52 18.15
CA TYR A 108 -2.17 -5.47 17.25
C TYR A 108 -1.37 -6.05 16.09
N THR A 109 -0.62 -7.14 16.31
CA THR A 109 0.10 -7.84 15.24
C THR A 109 -0.86 -8.39 14.20
N LEU A 110 -1.97 -9.03 14.61
CA LEU A 110 -2.97 -9.56 13.68
C LEU A 110 -3.62 -8.44 12.84
N VAL A 111 -4.01 -7.33 13.48
CA VAL A 111 -4.53 -6.16 12.75
C VAL A 111 -3.49 -5.60 11.78
N GLY A 112 -2.22 -5.54 12.21
CA GLY A 112 -1.10 -5.12 11.38
C GLY A 112 -0.90 -6.01 10.16
N LEU A 113 -0.93 -7.33 10.32
CA LEU A 113 -0.78 -8.29 9.22
C LEU A 113 -1.92 -8.20 8.19
N ALA A 114 -3.17 -8.10 8.66
CA ALA A 114 -4.30 -7.87 7.77
C ALA A 114 -4.10 -6.56 6.99
N THR A 115 -3.68 -5.49 7.68
CA THR A 115 -3.38 -4.20 7.06
C THR A 115 -2.26 -4.30 6.01
N CYS A 116 -1.22 -5.11 6.22
CA CYS A 116 -0.19 -5.36 5.22
C CYS A 116 -0.76 -5.98 3.93
N LEU A 117 -1.68 -6.96 4.04
CA LEU A 117 -2.34 -7.53 2.87
C LEU A 117 -3.22 -6.50 2.15
N GLU A 118 -3.98 -5.69 2.89
CA GLU A 118 -4.75 -4.61 2.28
C GLU A 118 -3.85 -3.63 1.55
N TRP A 119 -2.76 -3.22 2.19
CA TRP A 119 -1.82 -2.27 1.64
C TRP A 119 -1.15 -2.81 0.38
N HIS A 120 -0.72 -4.07 0.40
CA HIS A 120 -0.19 -4.77 -0.76
C HIS A 120 -1.18 -4.75 -1.94
N ALA A 121 -2.43 -5.19 -1.73
CA ALA A 121 -3.44 -5.21 -2.80
C ALA A 121 -3.75 -3.80 -3.33
N ARG A 122 -3.99 -2.83 -2.44
CA ARG A 122 -4.35 -1.46 -2.83
C ARG A 122 -3.21 -0.75 -3.56
N SER A 123 -1.96 -0.95 -3.14
CA SER A 123 -0.80 -0.38 -3.84
C SER A 123 -0.63 -0.98 -5.23
N ARG A 124 -0.85 -2.29 -5.40
CA ARG A 124 -0.80 -2.92 -6.73
C ARG A 124 -1.93 -2.47 -7.66
N LEU A 125 -3.08 -2.10 -7.10
CA LEU A 125 -4.14 -1.46 -7.87
C LEU A 125 -3.74 -0.06 -8.34
N THR A 126 -3.08 0.72 -7.48
CA THR A 126 -2.49 2.02 -7.88
C THR A 126 -1.46 1.84 -8.99
N ASP A 127 -0.56 0.86 -8.87
CA ASP A 127 0.46 0.57 -9.89
C ASP A 127 -0.18 0.17 -11.22
N LEU A 128 -1.21 -0.68 -11.19
CA LEU A 128 -1.97 -1.06 -12.38
C LEU A 128 -2.55 0.16 -13.09
N TYR A 129 -3.26 1.02 -12.37
CA TYR A 129 -3.93 2.18 -12.98
C TYR A 129 -2.97 3.28 -13.39
N THR A 130 -1.78 3.34 -12.76
CA THR A 130 -0.70 4.20 -13.21
C THR A 130 -0.08 3.67 -14.50
N PHE A 131 0.07 2.35 -14.61
CA PHE A 131 0.68 1.68 -15.76
C PHE A 131 -0.26 1.57 -16.97
N LYS A 132 -1.53 1.26 -16.74
CA LYS A 132 -2.60 1.13 -17.74
C LYS A 132 -3.83 1.93 -17.31
N PRO A 133 -3.84 3.26 -17.50
CA PRO A 133 -4.98 4.12 -17.13
C PRO A 133 -6.29 3.70 -17.81
N GLU A 134 -6.23 3.11 -19.00
CA GLU A 134 -7.37 2.58 -19.74
C GLU A 134 -8.10 1.41 -19.03
N ALA A 135 -7.47 0.80 -18.03
CA ALA A 135 -8.10 -0.23 -17.19
C ALA A 135 -9.04 0.36 -16.12
N ILE A 136 -9.09 1.69 -15.99
CA ILE A 136 -10.04 2.39 -15.12
C ILE A 136 -11.40 2.43 -15.84
N ASP A 137 -12.31 1.54 -15.42
CA ASP A 137 -13.69 1.53 -15.90
C ASP A 137 -14.58 2.52 -15.11
N ARG A 138 -15.78 2.79 -15.64
CA ARG A 138 -16.76 3.67 -14.99
C ARG A 138 -17.18 3.17 -13.60
N GLN A 139 -17.24 1.85 -13.42
CA GLN A 139 -17.58 1.24 -12.13
C GLN A 139 -16.50 1.48 -11.07
N SER A 140 -15.24 1.54 -11.49
CA SER A 140 -14.10 1.82 -10.62
C SER A 140 -14.11 3.26 -10.11
N LEU A 141 -14.71 4.19 -10.86
CA LEU A 141 -14.84 5.62 -10.49
C LEU A 141 -16.10 5.92 -9.67
N ASP A 142 -17.14 5.10 -9.80
CA ASP A 142 -18.45 5.38 -9.22
C ASP A 142 -18.38 5.44 -7.68
N GLY A 143 -18.97 6.50 -7.11
CA GLY A 143 -18.92 6.80 -5.67
C GLY A 143 -17.55 7.20 -5.09
N LYS A 144 -16.45 7.10 -5.86
CA LYS A 144 -15.07 7.36 -5.37
C LYS A 144 -14.52 8.71 -5.81
N VAL A 145 -14.83 9.14 -7.03
CA VAL A 145 -14.35 10.40 -7.61
C VAL A 145 -15.52 11.34 -7.87
N HIS A 146 -16.10 11.90 -6.79
CA HIS A 146 -17.15 12.92 -6.93
C HIS A 146 -16.57 14.28 -7.34
N PRO A 147 -17.33 15.14 -8.06
CA PRO A 147 -16.85 16.48 -8.46
C PRO A 147 -16.33 17.35 -7.30
N LYS A 148 -16.85 17.12 -6.08
CA LYS A 148 -16.40 17.81 -4.86
C LYS A 148 -15.01 17.37 -4.39
N VAL A 149 -14.58 16.16 -4.75
CA VAL A 149 -13.28 15.57 -4.35
C VAL A 149 -12.16 16.03 -5.29
N LEU A 150 -12.47 16.39 -6.54
CA LEU A 150 -11.47 16.83 -7.53
C LEU A 150 -10.65 18.05 -7.07
N PRO A 151 -11.24 19.14 -6.54
CA PRO A 151 -10.46 20.26 -6.02
C PRO A 151 -9.52 19.85 -4.87
N GLU A 152 -9.94 18.91 -4.02
CA GLU A 152 -9.13 18.41 -2.90
C GLU A 152 -7.95 17.60 -3.40
N MET A 153 -8.16 16.72 -4.38
CA MET A 153 -7.08 15.96 -5.04
C MET A 153 -6.03 16.89 -5.65
N ILE A 154 -6.46 17.94 -6.35
CA ILE A 154 -5.56 18.91 -6.97
C ILE A 154 -4.73 19.63 -5.91
N LYS A 155 -5.37 20.08 -4.81
CA LYS A 155 -4.67 20.74 -3.69
C LYS A 155 -3.65 19.83 -3.03
N ALA A 156 -3.99 18.55 -2.85
CA ALA A 156 -3.14 17.54 -2.22
C ALA A 156 -2.15 16.88 -3.19
N ASN A 157 -2.14 17.27 -4.47
CA ASN A 157 -1.35 16.63 -5.53
C ASN A 157 -1.54 15.10 -5.60
N VAL A 158 -2.78 14.63 -5.40
CA VAL A 158 -3.18 13.23 -5.45
C VAL A 158 -3.72 12.90 -6.84
N SER A 159 -3.19 11.86 -7.46
CA SER A 159 -3.66 11.36 -8.76
C SER A 159 -4.89 10.45 -8.64
N ILE A 160 -5.62 10.27 -9.75
CA ILE A 160 -6.75 9.34 -9.82
C ILE A 160 -6.33 7.91 -9.44
N PRO A 161 -5.23 7.33 -9.97
CA PRO A 161 -4.76 6.00 -9.54
C PRO A 161 -4.54 5.89 -8.02
N GLN A 162 -3.90 6.88 -7.40
CA GLN A 162 -3.66 6.89 -5.95
C GLN A 162 -4.97 6.94 -5.16
N LEU A 163 -5.91 7.80 -5.57
CA LEU A 163 -7.22 7.86 -4.93
C LEU A 163 -7.97 6.54 -5.07
N LEU A 164 -7.96 5.93 -6.26
CA LEU A 164 -8.66 4.67 -6.53
C LEU A 164 -8.09 3.50 -5.73
N GLY A 165 -6.76 3.39 -5.64
CA GLY A 165 -6.10 2.37 -4.82
C GLY A 165 -6.45 2.55 -3.34
N VAL A 166 -6.33 3.77 -2.81
CA VAL A 166 -6.64 4.07 -1.40
C VAL A 166 -8.12 3.86 -1.06
N SER A 167 -9.01 4.17 -2.01
CA SER A 167 -10.48 4.04 -1.83
C SER A 167 -10.99 2.63 -2.02
N PHE A 168 -10.17 1.69 -2.50
CA PHE A 168 -10.55 0.29 -2.60
C PHE A 168 -10.53 -0.36 -1.21
N THR A 169 -11.58 -1.08 -0.85
CA THR A 169 -11.65 -1.79 0.43
C THR A 169 -11.28 -3.24 0.22
N VAL A 170 -10.44 -3.77 1.11
CA VAL A 170 -10.02 -5.17 1.10
C VAL A 170 -10.30 -5.73 2.49
N GLY A 171 -11.53 -6.15 2.75
CA GLY A 171 -11.97 -6.66 4.04
C GLY A 171 -11.91 -8.19 4.16
N SER A 172 -11.63 -8.90 3.06
CA SER A 172 -11.63 -10.36 3.01
C SER A 172 -10.57 -10.92 2.07
N PHE A 173 -10.27 -12.21 2.21
CA PHE A 173 -9.39 -12.93 1.28
C PHE A 173 -9.94 -12.94 -0.15
N VAL A 174 -11.27 -13.04 -0.31
CA VAL A 174 -11.93 -13.02 -1.62
C VAL A 174 -11.69 -11.68 -2.32
N GLU A 175 -11.86 -10.57 -1.61
CA GLU A 175 -11.59 -9.23 -2.16
C GLU A 175 -10.10 -9.06 -2.47
N TYR A 176 -9.20 -9.52 -1.59
CA TYR A 176 -7.76 -9.51 -1.83
C TYR A 176 -7.41 -10.25 -3.13
N VAL A 177 -7.91 -11.47 -3.30
CA VAL A 177 -7.72 -12.28 -4.52
C VAL A 177 -8.32 -11.59 -5.75
N SER A 178 -9.49 -10.95 -5.62
CA SER A 178 -10.15 -10.27 -6.75
C SER A 178 -9.31 -9.13 -7.33
N VAL A 179 -8.55 -8.41 -6.49
CA VAL A 179 -7.63 -7.36 -6.94
C VAL A 179 -6.52 -7.96 -7.81
N PHE A 180 -5.94 -9.07 -7.37
CA PHE A 180 -4.89 -9.74 -8.13
C PHE A 180 -5.43 -10.43 -9.38
N ASP A 181 -6.62 -11.02 -9.34
CA ASP A 181 -7.25 -11.56 -10.55
C ASP A 181 -7.45 -10.45 -11.60
N LYS A 182 -7.94 -9.27 -11.19
CA LYS A 182 -8.01 -8.09 -12.08
C LYS A 182 -6.62 -7.71 -12.61
N LEU A 183 -5.62 -7.58 -11.73
CA LEU A 183 -4.24 -7.24 -12.11
C LEU A 183 -3.68 -8.20 -13.15
N PHE A 184 -3.69 -9.51 -12.85
CA PHE A 184 -3.14 -10.52 -13.73
C PHE A 184 -3.95 -10.64 -15.04
N ASN A 185 -5.27 -10.46 -15.02
CA ASN A 185 -6.07 -10.46 -16.25
C ASN A 185 -5.71 -9.26 -17.16
N VAL A 186 -5.60 -8.05 -16.62
CA VAL A 186 -5.23 -6.85 -17.39
C VAL A 186 -3.79 -6.92 -17.93
N LEU A 187 -2.90 -7.60 -17.21
CA LEU A 187 -1.52 -7.86 -17.65
C LEU A 187 -1.41 -9.09 -18.58
N SER A 188 -2.51 -9.77 -18.91
CA SER A 188 -2.54 -10.99 -19.74
C SER A 188 -1.77 -12.18 -19.14
N LEU A 189 -1.87 -12.34 -17.82
CA LEU A 189 -1.20 -13.34 -16.98
C LEU A 189 -2.18 -14.26 -16.21
N GLY A 190 -3.49 -14.21 -16.50
CA GLY A 190 -4.55 -14.74 -15.64
C GLY A 190 -4.63 -16.26 -15.44
N SER A 191 -4.17 -17.08 -16.40
CA SER A 191 -4.25 -18.55 -16.28
C SER A 191 -3.33 -19.12 -15.19
N GLU A 192 -2.22 -18.45 -14.90
CA GLU A 192 -1.22 -18.90 -13.94
C GLU A 192 -1.57 -18.47 -12.51
N PHE A 193 -2.19 -17.30 -12.34
CA PHE A 193 -2.70 -16.87 -11.03
C PHE A 193 -3.73 -17.86 -10.46
N LYS A 194 -4.59 -18.41 -11.30
CA LYS A 194 -5.52 -19.49 -10.91
C LYS A 194 -4.80 -20.75 -10.42
N ARG A 195 -3.63 -21.08 -10.99
CA ARG A 195 -2.79 -22.20 -10.53
C ARG A 195 -2.18 -21.91 -9.16
N PHE A 196 -1.71 -20.68 -8.95
CA PHE A 196 -1.24 -20.22 -7.64
C PHE A 196 -2.36 -20.31 -6.58
N LEU A 197 -3.55 -19.79 -6.89
CA LEU A 197 -4.71 -19.90 -5.98
C LEU A 197 -5.05 -21.35 -5.65
N LYS A 198 -4.91 -22.28 -6.61
CA LYS A 198 -5.10 -23.71 -6.35
C LYS A 198 -4.09 -24.24 -5.32
N SER A 199 -2.80 -23.91 -5.47
CA SER A 199 -1.77 -24.31 -4.51
C SER A 199 -1.96 -23.72 -3.12
N MET A 200 -2.60 -22.56 -3.00
CA MET A 200 -2.94 -21.94 -1.71
C MET A 200 -4.07 -22.68 -0.97
N ASN A 201 -4.87 -23.48 -1.67
CA ASN A 201 -5.98 -24.26 -1.12
C ASN A 201 -5.56 -25.69 -0.71
N GLU A 202 -4.37 -26.14 -1.12
CA GLU A 202 -3.89 -27.47 -0.78
C GLU A 202 -3.56 -27.53 0.71
N ARG A 203 -4.16 -28.49 1.43
CA ARG A 203 -3.83 -28.73 2.84
C ARG A 203 -2.39 -29.18 2.94
N ARG A 204 -1.68 -28.65 3.94
CA ARG A 204 -0.28 -29.01 4.18
C ARG A 204 -0.25 -30.35 4.93
N GLU A 205 0.29 -31.38 4.28
CA GLU A 205 0.51 -32.68 4.91
C GLU A 205 1.54 -32.51 6.04
N SER A 206 1.25 -33.11 7.20
CA SER A 206 2.23 -33.23 8.27
C SER A 206 3.38 -34.12 7.77
N LEU A 207 4.63 -33.72 8.05
CA LEU A 207 5.84 -34.50 7.75
C LEU A 207 5.80 -35.92 8.35
N PHE A 208 4.90 -36.17 9.30
CA PHE A 208 4.78 -37.44 10.00
C PHE A 208 3.45 -38.17 9.75
N GLY A 209 2.62 -37.71 8.81
CA GLY A 209 1.37 -38.42 8.46
C GLY A 209 0.31 -38.44 9.57
N ASP A 210 0.44 -37.62 10.61
CA ASP A 210 -0.58 -37.46 11.64
C ASP A 210 -1.86 -36.84 11.06
N ASP A 211 -3.04 -37.30 11.53
CA ASP A 211 -4.39 -36.87 11.13
C ASP A 211 -4.69 -35.36 11.31
N PHE A 212 -3.73 -34.59 11.82
CA PHE A 212 -3.81 -33.14 11.96
C PHE A 212 -3.31 -32.45 10.69
N SER A 213 -4.15 -32.40 9.66
CA SER A 213 -3.87 -31.58 8.48
C SER A 213 -3.68 -30.11 8.91
N GLN A 214 -2.52 -29.52 8.61
CA GLN A 214 -2.31 -28.09 8.88
C GLN A 214 -3.25 -27.26 7.99
N PRO A 215 -3.74 -26.11 8.50
CA PRO A 215 -4.60 -25.24 7.72
C PRO A 215 -3.88 -24.81 6.43
N SER A 216 -4.65 -24.77 5.35
CA SER A 216 -4.18 -24.21 4.09
C SER A 216 -3.84 -22.72 4.27
N TYR A 217 -2.98 -22.18 3.41
CA TYR A 217 -2.65 -20.76 3.47
C TYR A 217 -3.89 -19.87 3.33
N ARG A 218 -4.87 -20.30 2.52
CA ARG A 218 -6.16 -19.63 2.40
C ARG A 218 -6.90 -19.55 3.74
N GLU A 219 -7.06 -20.68 4.42
CA GLU A 219 -7.82 -20.75 5.68
C GLU A 219 -7.18 -19.84 6.75
N GLU A 220 -5.85 -19.79 6.83
CA GLU A 220 -5.15 -18.89 7.74
C GLU A 220 -5.39 -17.41 7.43
N ILE A 221 -5.41 -17.01 6.16
CA ILE A 221 -5.67 -15.62 5.77
C ILE A 221 -7.15 -15.26 5.97
N GLU A 222 -8.07 -16.17 5.69
CA GLU A 222 -9.50 -15.98 5.98
C GLU A 222 -9.76 -15.82 7.48
N GLN A 223 -9.08 -16.63 8.31
CA GLN A 223 -9.08 -16.46 9.76
C GLN A 223 -8.50 -15.11 10.19
N LEU A 224 -7.41 -14.66 9.56
CA LEU A 224 -6.79 -13.36 9.84
C LEU A 224 -7.75 -12.18 9.58
N TYR A 225 -8.44 -12.16 8.44
CA TYR A 225 -9.44 -11.12 8.15
C TYR A 225 -10.60 -11.15 9.13
N SER A 226 -11.09 -12.36 9.47
CA SER A 226 -12.17 -12.55 10.45
C SER A 226 -11.75 -12.07 11.84
N ALA A 227 -10.53 -12.42 12.26
CA ALA A 227 -9.95 -12.00 13.53
C ALA A 227 -9.78 -10.48 13.60
N ARG A 228 -9.28 -9.85 12.53
CA ARG A 228 -9.18 -8.39 12.45
C ARG A 228 -10.54 -7.71 12.58
N HIS A 229 -11.58 -8.23 11.94
CA HIS A 229 -12.94 -7.71 12.09
C HIS A 229 -13.43 -7.84 13.55
N ALA A 230 -13.25 -9.01 14.16
CA ALA A 230 -13.61 -9.24 15.56
C ALA A 230 -12.87 -8.28 16.51
N LEU A 231 -11.56 -8.09 16.32
CA LEU A 231 -10.73 -7.19 17.12
C LEU A 231 -11.12 -5.72 16.98
N VAL A 232 -11.36 -5.24 15.74
CA VAL A 232 -11.69 -3.83 15.49
C VAL A 232 -13.07 -3.45 16.00
N HIS A 233 -14.00 -4.41 16.04
CA HIS A 233 -15.37 -4.17 16.50
C HIS A 233 -15.65 -4.75 17.88
N GLU A 234 -14.62 -5.25 18.57
CA GLU A 234 -14.72 -5.90 19.89
C GLU A 234 -15.79 -7.02 19.93
N ILE A 235 -16.01 -7.69 18.79
CA ILE A 235 -16.98 -8.79 18.66
C ILE A 235 -16.31 -10.07 19.17
N GLY A 236 -17.05 -10.85 19.97
CA GLY A 236 -16.56 -12.13 20.49
C GLY A 236 -15.96 -12.06 21.90
N PHE A 237 -16.17 -10.95 22.62
CA PHE A 237 -16.07 -10.98 24.09
C PHE A 237 -17.12 -11.96 24.62
N SER A 238 -16.72 -13.19 24.96
CA SER A 238 -17.58 -14.06 25.73
C SER A 238 -17.50 -13.63 27.18
N THR A 239 -18.54 -12.96 27.68
CA THR A 239 -18.74 -12.77 29.13
C THR A 239 -18.77 -14.09 29.89
N ASP A 240 -19.07 -15.20 29.19
CA ASP A 240 -19.31 -16.51 29.79
C ASP A 240 -18.03 -17.31 30.09
N PHE A 241 -16.91 -17.04 29.42
CA PHE A 241 -15.64 -17.77 29.63
C PHE A 241 -14.49 -16.89 30.15
N GLY A 242 -14.71 -15.58 30.32
CA GLY A 242 -13.71 -14.66 30.89
C GLY A 242 -12.41 -14.53 30.08
N GLN A 243 -12.33 -15.13 28.89
CA GLN A 243 -11.15 -15.03 28.04
C GLN A 243 -11.21 -13.77 27.18
N THR A 244 -10.16 -12.96 27.28
CA THR A 244 -9.99 -11.80 26.40
C THR A 244 -9.57 -12.25 25.01
N LEU A 245 -9.82 -11.44 23.98
CA LEU A 245 -9.32 -11.70 22.62
C LEU A 245 -7.79 -11.92 22.57
N CYS A 246 -7.05 -11.39 23.55
CA CYS A 246 -5.60 -11.59 23.72
C CYS A 246 -5.24 -13.03 24.11
N GLN A 247 -6.11 -13.74 24.83
CA GLN A 247 -5.87 -15.11 25.31
C GLN A 247 -6.16 -16.18 24.23
N ALA A 248 -6.87 -15.81 23.17
CA ALA A 248 -7.21 -16.73 22.07
C ALA A 248 -6.05 -17.01 21.10
N TRP A 249 -4.97 -16.22 21.15
CA TRP A 249 -3.87 -16.27 20.17
C TRP A 249 -2.52 -16.45 20.83
N SER A 250 -1.92 -17.63 20.66
CA SER A 250 -0.55 -17.86 21.10
C SER A 250 0.47 -17.15 20.18
N PRO A 251 1.60 -16.67 20.72
CA PRO A 251 2.67 -16.07 19.90
C PRO A 251 3.14 -16.98 18.75
N SER A 252 3.25 -18.29 18.98
CA SER A 252 3.63 -19.26 17.94
C SER A 252 2.61 -19.34 16.79
N ARG A 253 1.32 -19.25 17.10
CA ARG A 253 0.26 -19.20 16.07
C ARG A 253 0.35 -17.91 15.25
N ILE A 254 0.64 -16.78 15.91
CA ILE A 254 0.85 -15.51 15.19
C ILE A 254 2.07 -15.58 14.30
N ALA A 255 3.18 -16.14 14.77
CA ALA A 255 4.37 -16.34 13.96
C ALA A 255 4.03 -17.15 12.71
N SER A 256 3.29 -18.25 12.84
CA SER A 256 2.81 -19.03 11.68
C SER A 256 2.03 -18.17 10.67
N ILE A 257 1.08 -17.36 11.14
CA ILE A 257 0.29 -16.46 10.28
C ILE A 257 1.15 -15.39 9.61
N CYS A 258 2.12 -14.81 10.34
CA CYS A 258 3.08 -13.86 9.77
C CYS A 258 3.76 -14.47 8.53
N GLY A 259 4.10 -15.76 8.58
CA GLY A 259 4.83 -16.46 7.51
C GLY A 259 3.96 -16.73 6.33
N THR A 260 2.72 -17.11 6.58
CA THR A 260 1.71 -17.24 5.54
C THR A 260 1.47 -15.91 4.82
N VAL A 261 1.38 -14.80 5.55
CA VAL A 261 1.24 -13.46 4.94
C VAL A 261 2.47 -13.09 4.11
N ILE A 262 3.69 -13.24 4.67
CA ILE A 262 4.95 -12.94 3.98
C ILE A 262 5.08 -13.80 2.72
N TYR A 263 4.89 -15.11 2.84
CA TYR A 263 4.94 -16.06 1.73
C TYR A 263 3.94 -15.70 0.63
N THR A 264 2.71 -15.34 1.02
CA THR A 264 1.65 -14.95 0.06
C THR A 264 2.06 -13.72 -0.74
N ILE A 265 2.57 -12.68 -0.06
CA ILE A 265 3.04 -11.46 -0.73
C ILE A 265 4.23 -11.82 -1.64
N GLU A 266 5.26 -12.48 -1.12
CA GLU A 266 6.46 -12.86 -1.89
C GLU A 266 6.13 -13.71 -3.12
N LYS A 267 5.20 -14.66 -3.02
CA LYS A 267 4.81 -15.51 -4.15
C LYS A 267 4.08 -14.73 -5.24
N ILE A 268 3.14 -13.87 -4.87
CA ILE A 268 2.43 -13.01 -5.82
C ILE A 268 3.42 -12.07 -6.50
N GLU A 269 4.30 -11.44 -5.72
CA GLU A 269 5.30 -10.49 -6.18
C GLU A 269 6.35 -11.11 -7.08
N ASN A 270 6.86 -12.29 -6.72
CA ASN A 270 7.77 -13.03 -7.59
C ASN A 270 7.11 -13.40 -8.92
N HIS A 271 5.83 -13.82 -8.88
CA HIS A 271 5.09 -14.13 -10.09
C HIS A 271 4.89 -12.90 -10.98
N LEU A 272 4.59 -11.75 -10.37
CA LEU A 272 4.50 -10.47 -11.05
C LEU A 272 5.84 -10.09 -11.68
N THR A 273 6.94 -10.07 -10.93
CA THR A 273 8.26 -9.66 -11.43
C THR A 273 8.80 -10.56 -12.54
N MET A 274 8.58 -11.87 -12.46
CA MET A 274 9.06 -12.79 -13.49
C MET A 274 8.37 -12.62 -14.85
N ARG A 275 7.16 -12.02 -14.88
CA ARG A 275 6.26 -12.09 -16.04
C ARG A 275 5.71 -10.73 -16.48
N ALA A 276 5.68 -9.76 -15.58
CA ALA A 276 5.30 -8.40 -15.92
C ALA A 276 6.30 -7.81 -16.90
N VAL A 277 5.82 -6.85 -17.68
CA VAL A 277 6.69 -6.07 -18.55
C VAL A 277 7.69 -5.27 -17.71
N PRO A 278 8.92 -5.04 -18.20
CA PRO A 278 9.98 -4.35 -17.44
C PRO A 278 9.60 -2.95 -16.95
N ASP A 279 8.60 -2.31 -17.57
CA ASP A 279 8.13 -0.97 -17.23
C ASP A 279 7.00 -0.94 -16.18
N PHE A 280 6.60 -2.10 -15.64
CA PHE A 280 5.62 -2.11 -14.56
C PHE A 280 6.18 -1.43 -13.29
N PRO A 281 5.41 -0.59 -12.58
CA PRO A 281 5.92 0.18 -11.45
C PRO A 281 6.25 -0.70 -10.23
N ASN A 282 7.20 -0.24 -9.42
CA ASN A 282 7.46 -0.78 -8.07
C ASN A 282 7.66 -2.30 -8.01
N LEU A 283 8.31 -2.90 -9.01
CA LEU A 283 8.62 -4.33 -9.02
C LEU A 283 9.55 -4.72 -7.86
N LEU A 284 9.37 -5.93 -7.35
CA LEU A 284 10.20 -6.50 -6.28
C LEU A 284 11.07 -7.65 -6.79
N THR A 285 12.29 -7.78 -6.29
CA THR A 285 13.15 -8.93 -6.57
C THR A 285 12.56 -10.21 -5.98
N ILE A 286 13.16 -11.37 -6.30
CA ILE A 286 12.79 -12.67 -5.70
C ILE A 286 12.89 -12.63 -4.15
N ARG A 287 13.77 -11.77 -3.61
CA ARG A 287 13.93 -11.56 -2.16
C ARG A 287 12.96 -10.53 -1.59
N GLY A 288 12.05 -9.98 -2.40
CA GLY A 288 11.11 -8.96 -1.98
C GLY A 288 11.72 -7.56 -1.81
N ASP A 289 12.94 -7.33 -2.27
CA ASP A 289 13.58 -6.01 -2.26
C ASP A 289 13.16 -5.20 -3.48
N GLN A 290 13.18 -3.87 -3.43
CA GLN A 290 12.85 -3.05 -4.60
C GLN A 290 13.85 -3.30 -5.74
N VAL A 291 13.34 -3.44 -6.96
CA VAL A 291 14.20 -3.55 -8.14
C VAL A 291 14.83 -2.18 -8.45
N ASP A 292 16.14 -2.16 -8.75
CA ASP A 292 16.85 -0.96 -9.16
C ASP A 292 16.33 -0.45 -10.52
N ARG A 293 15.39 0.50 -10.46
CA ARG A 293 14.78 1.11 -11.64
C ARG A 293 15.81 1.86 -12.48
N ALA A 294 16.80 2.51 -11.86
CA ALA A 294 17.83 3.23 -12.59
C ALA A 294 18.71 2.26 -13.37
N GLY A 295 19.13 1.15 -12.75
CA GLY A 295 19.84 0.06 -13.41
C GLY A 295 19.08 -0.53 -14.60
N GLN A 296 17.76 -0.75 -14.44
CA GLN A 296 16.89 -1.22 -15.53
C GLN A 296 16.82 -0.22 -16.69
N LEU A 297 16.53 1.06 -16.40
CA LEU A 297 16.44 2.11 -17.42
C LEU A 297 17.76 2.25 -18.17
N LEU A 298 18.90 2.24 -17.47
CA LEU A 298 20.22 2.27 -18.10
C LEU A 298 20.47 1.07 -19.02
N SER A 299 20.04 -0.13 -18.63
CA SER A 299 20.14 -1.32 -19.47
C SER A 299 19.30 -1.19 -20.75
N LEU A 300 18.05 -0.72 -20.64
CA LEU A 300 17.16 -0.48 -21.77
C LEU A 300 17.71 0.61 -22.71
N ILE A 301 18.17 1.72 -22.14
CA ILE A 301 18.83 2.82 -22.87
C ILE A 301 20.01 2.28 -23.67
N ARG A 302 20.93 1.55 -23.03
CA ARG A 302 22.10 0.97 -23.72
C ARG A 302 21.70 0.02 -24.84
N SER A 303 20.67 -0.80 -24.65
CA SER A 303 20.17 -1.69 -25.69
C SER A 303 19.64 -0.90 -26.89
N LEU A 304 18.82 0.12 -26.67
CA LEU A 304 18.28 0.97 -27.73
C LEU A 304 19.37 1.79 -28.42
N GLU A 305 20.31 2.35 -27.67
CA GLU A 305 21.46 3.07 -28.22
C GLU A 305 22.30 2.17 -29.13
N ASN A 306 22.54 0.91 -28.74
CA ASN A 306 23.23 -0.07 -29.55
C ASN A 306 22.47 -0.39 -30.85
N ASP A 307 21.16 -0.57 -30.77
CA ASP A 307 20.35 -0.87 -31.95
C ASP A 307 20.24 0.31 -32.91
N ILE A 308 20.08 1.53 -32.38
CA ILE A 308 20.13 2.77 -33.17
C ILE A 308 21.52 2.94 -33.81
N SER A 309 22.59 2.68 -33.05
CA SER A 309 23.97 2.76 -33.56
C SER A 309 24.18 1.88 -34.77
N LYS A 310 23.76 0.61 -34.73
CA LYS A 310 23.82 -0.30 -35.88
C LYS A 310 23.08 0.25 -37.10
N GLN A 311 21.96 0.95 -36.91
CA GLN A 311 21.23 1.58 -38.02
C GLN A 311 21.98 2.77 -38.62
N PHE A 312 22.66 3.57 -37.79
CA PHE A 312 23.47 4.70 -38.26
C PHE A 312 24.79 4.28 -38.92
N GLU A 313 25.36 3.13 -38.56
CA GLU A 313 26.57 2.60 -39.21
C GLU A 313 26.37 2.30 -40.70
N SER A 314 25.12 2.04 -41.11
CA SER A 314 24.75 1.88 -42.53
C SER A 314 24.52 3.20 -43.28
N ARG A 315 24.64 4.35 -42.62
CA ARG A 315 24.34 5.69 -43.15
C ARG A 315 25.64 6.49 -43.44
N PRO A 316 25.58 7.62 -44.17
CA PRO A 316 26.75 8.41 -44.51
C PRO A 316 27.58 8.83 -43.29
N ASN A 317 28.93 8.82 -43.42
CA ASN A 317 29.88 9.02 -42.31
C ASN A 317 29.55 10.19 -41.38
N LYS A 318 29.15 11.35 -41.92
CA LYS A 318 28.80 12.54 -41.11
C LYS A 318 27.64 12.31 -40.14
N SER A 319 26.69 11.43 -40.46
CA SER A 319 25.55 11.12 -39.58
C SER A 319 25.96 10.15 -38.47
N SER A 320 26.81 9.18 -38.79
CA SER A 320 27.37 8.22 -37.82
C SER A 320 28.28 8.90 -36.79
N GLU A 321 29.14 9.83 -37.24
CA GLU A 321 30.01 10.61 -36.35
C GLU A 321 29.21 11.47 -35.37
N ARG A 322 28.19 12.22 -35.85
CA ARG A 322 27.33 13.04 -34.99
C ARG A 322 26.63 12.20 -33.92
N TRP A 323 26.10 11.04 -34.30
CA TRP A 323 25.45 10.11 -33.37
C TRP A 323 26.42 9.61 -32.30
N ARG A 324 27.63 9.18 -32.68
CA ARG A 324 28.68 8.74 -31.74
C ARG A 324 29.09 9.86 -30.77
N THR A 325 29.24 11.10 -31.26
CA THR A 325 29.53 12.25 -30.39
C THR A 325 28.39 12.51 -29.41
N SER A 326 27.13 12.45 -29.85
CA SER A 326 25.96 12.64 -28.98
C SER A 326 25.88 11.59 -27.87
N ILE A 327 26.10 10.31 -28.19
CA ILE A 327 26.17 9.24 -27.16
C ILE A 327 27.31 9.52 -26.18
N GLY A 328 28.51 9.87 -26.68
CA GLY A 328 29.68 10.11 -25.82
C GLY A 328 29.47 11.26 -24.83
N ILE A 329 28.85 12.35 -25.28
CA ILE A 329 28.47 13.47 -24.39
C ILE A 329 27.46 13.01 -23.33
N ARG A 330 26.45 12.24 -23.74
CA ARG A 330 25.40 11.75 -22.83
C ARG A 330 25.96 10.82 -21.76
N GLN A 331 26.77 9.85 -22.14
CA GLN A 331 27.41 8.90 -21.22
C GLN A 331 28.29 9.61 -20.20
N LYS A 332 28.99 10.68 -20.62
CA LYS A 332 29.75 11.53 -19.71
C LYS A 332 28.85 12.25 -18.71
N LEU A 333 27.76 12.86 -19.17
CA LEU A 333 26.77 13.51 -18.29
C LEU A 333 26.15 12.50 -17.31
N ASP A 334 25.82 11.28 -17.73
CA ASP A 334 25.28 10.25 -16.84
C ASP A 334 26.29 9.82 -15.77
N ALA A 335 27.58 9.74 -16.12
CA ALA A 335 28.63 9.47 -15.14
C ALA A 335 28.76 10.61 -14.12
N GLU A 336 28.67 11.87 -14.57
CA GLU A 336 28.69 13.06 -13.70
C GLU A 336 27.46 13.11 -12.77
N TYR A 337 26.25 12.87 -13.30
CA TYR A 337 25.03 12.79 -12.49
C TYR A 337 25.09 11.64 -11.49
N SER A 338 25.54 10.45 -11.91
CA SER A 338 25.70 9.31 -10.99
C SER A 338 26.70 9.62 -9.87
N ALA A 339 27.77 10.36 -10.16
CA ALA A 339 28.76 10.77 -9.15
C ALA A 339 28.16 11.77 -8.14
N LEU A 340 27.38 12.75 -8.60
CA LEU A 340 26.71 13.74 -7.74
C LEU A 340 25.80 13.11 -6.67
N PHE A 341 25.18 11.96 -6.98
CA PHE A 341 24.27 11.26 -6.07
C PHE A 341 24.92 10.06 -5.34
N LYS A 342 26.22 9.81 -5.54
CA LYS A 342 26.98 8.80 -4.80
C LYS A 342 27.55 9.34 -3.48
N ASP A 343 27.69 10.66 -3.34
CA ASP A 343 28.21 11.32 -2.13
C ASP A 343 27.14 11.54 -1.02
N ASP A 344 25.93 11.01 -1.19
CA ASP A 344 24.84 11.07 -0.18
C ASP A 344 25.10 10.20 1.06
N ASP A 345 26.29 9.62 1.20
CA ASP A 345 26.74 8.92 2.41
C ASP A 345 26.74 9.82 3.66
N LEU A 346 26.81 11.14 3.48
CA LEU A 346 26.71 12.16 4.53
C LEU A 346 25.27 12.40 5.04
N PHE A 347 24.24 11.96 4.30
CA PHE A 347 22.83 12.17 4.65
C PHE A 347 22.06 10.85 4.85
N ARG A 348 22.78 9.73 5.01
CA ARG A 348 22.18 8.42 5.29
C ARG A 348 21.39 8.46 6.61
N ASP A 349 20.07 8.51 6.48
CA ASP A 349 19.18 8.02 7.52
C ASP A 349 19.40 6.50 7.61
N PRO A 350 19.84 5.95 8.77
CA PRO A 350 20.11 4.53 8.92
C PRO A 350 18.87 3.64 8.70
N TYR A 351 17.68 4.24 8.59
CA TYR A 351 16.42 3.57 8.28
C TYR A 351 15.93 3.77 6.84
N ALA A 352 16.62 4.57 6.01
CA ALA A 352 16.29 4.73 4.60
C ALA A 352 16.80 3.52 3.81
N VAL A 353 15.90 2.61 3.49
CA VAL A 353 16.23 1.39 2.75
C VAL A 353 16.74 1.73 1.35
N SER A 354 17.87 1.11 1.02
CA SER A 354 18.64 1.12 -0.22
C SER A 354 17.81 1.27 -1.51
N SER A 355 17.72 2.49 -2.03
CA SER A 355 17.65 2.81 -3.47
C SER A 355 17.32 4.30 -3.64
N HIS A 356 18.05 5.20 -2.98
CA HIS A 356 17.86 6.63 -3.23
C HIS A 356 18.62 7.05 -4.49
N THR A 357 18.26 6.42 -5.60
CA THR A 357 18.49 7.05 -6.89
C THR A 357 17.54 8.24 -6.96
N SER A 358 18.09 9.45 -7.05
CA SER A 358 17.30 10.69 -7.08
C SER A 358 16.14 10.56 -8.07
N ALA A 359 14.91 10.90 -7.63
CA ALA A 359 13.72 10.87 -8.48
C ALA A 359 13.90 11.73 -9.74
N LEU A 360 14.71 12.78 -9.66
CA LEU A 360 15.12 13.60 -10.81
C LEU A 360 16.00 12.82 -11.79
N TYR A 361 16.90 11.99 -11.31
CA TYR A 361 17.75 11.14 -12.15
C TYR A 361 16.93 10.06 -12.86
N ILE A 362 16.02 9.39 -12.14
CA ILE A 362 15.08 8.43 -12.76
C ILE A 362 14.26 9.11 -13.86
N LYS A 363 13.69 10.29 -13.57
CA LYS A 363 12.91 11.06 -14.56
C LYS A 363 13.75 11.46 -15.79
N ASN A 364 15.02 11.81 -15.61
CA ASN A 364 15.92 12.09 -16.72
C ASN A 364 16.15 10.84 -17.58
N LEU A 365 16.41 9.68 -16.96
CA LEU A 365 16.55 8.42 -17.68
C LEU A 365 15.27 8.04 -18.45
N GLU A 366 14.08 8.24 -17.86
CA GLU A 366 12.80 8.00 -18.54
C GLU A 366 12.60 8.91 -19.76
N GLN A 367 12.92 10.20 -19.63
CA GLN A 367 12.85 11.16 -20.74
C GLN A 367 13.81 10.77 -21.88
N HIS A 368 15.03 10.33 -21.54
CA HIS A 368 16.00 9.86 -22.52
C HIS A 368 15.52 8.59 -23.21
N LEU A 369 14.95 7.64 -22.46
CA LEU A 369 14.40 6.41 -23.00
C LEU A 369 13.27 6.69 -24.00
N GLU A 370 12.33 7.59 -23.69
CA GLU A 370 11.25 7.97 -24.61
C GLU A 370 11.78 8.65 -25.88
N MET A 371 12.74 9.56 -25.76
CA MET A 371 13.40 10.16 -26.92
C MET A 371 14.07 9.08 -27.81
N LEU A 372 14.76 8.10 -27.22
CA LEU A 372 15.37 7.00 -27.97
C LEU A 372 14.33 6.11 -28.66
N LYS A 373 13.20 5.82 -27.99
CA LYS A 373 12.08 5.08 -28.60
C LYS A 373 11.53 5.83 -29.82
N GLU A 374 11.35 7.14 -29.72
CA GLU A 374 10.91 7.98 -30.83
C GLU A 374 11.90 7.93 -32.00
N ILE A 375 13.19 8.15 -31.74
CA ILE A 375 14.26 8.05 -32.75
C ILE A 375 14.23 6.67 -33.42
N HIS A 376 14.20 5.60 -32.63
CA HIS A 376 14.16 4.23 -33.15
C HIS A 376 12.92 3.98 -34.03
N SER A 377 11.75 4.50 -33.64
CA SER A 377 10.52 4.38 -34.42
C SER A 377 10.62 5.09 -35.79
N VAL A 378 11.15 6.32 -35.82
CA VAL A 378 11.34 7.11 -37.05
C VAL A 378 12.34 6.42 -37.98
N LEU A 379 13.42 5.87 -37.41
CA LEU A 379 14.41 5.13 -38.18
C LEU A 379 13.80 3.87 -38.82
N ASN A 380 12.97 3.12 -38.08
CA ASN A 380 12.29 1.94 -38.60
C ASN A 380 11.28 2.28 -39.70
N ILE A 381 10.57 3.41 -39.60
CA ILE A 381 9.66 3.89 -40.66
C ILE A 381 10.47 4.25 -41.92
N SER A 382 11.61 4.96 -41.76
CA SER A 382 12.47 5.35 -42.88
C SER A 382 13.10 4.19 -43.64
N ARG A 383 13.10 2.99 -43.03
CA ARG A 383 13.65 1.75 -43.59
C ARG A 383 12.67 0.98 -44.48
N ARG A 384 11.36 1.30 -44.44
CA ARG A 384 10.37 0.65 -45.30
C ARG A 384 10.66 1.05 -46.77
N PRO A 385 10.83 0.09 -47.69
CA PRO A 385 10.98 0.42 -49.10
C PRO A 385 9.73 1.20 -49.54
N ARG A 386 9.94 2.37 -50.16
CA ARG A 386 8.86 3.03 -50.89
C ARG A 386 8.47 2.05 -52.00
N PHE A 387 7.38 1.31 -51.83
CA PHE A 387 6.74 0.60 -52.92
C PHE A 387 6.47 1.65 -54.01
N LYS A 388 7.20 1.53 -55.11
CA LYS A 388 6.97 2.26 -56.35
C LYS A 388 6.09 1.42 -57.25
#